data_AF-A0A3A4W9Z6-F1
#
_entry.id   AF-A0A3A4W9Z6-F1
#
_cell.length_a   1.000
_cell.length_b   1.000
_cell.length_c   1.000
_cell.angle_alpha   90.00
_cell.angle_beta   90.00
_cell.angle_gamma   90.00
#
_symmetry.space_group_name_H-M   'P 1'
#
loop_
_entity.id
_entity.type
_entity.pdbx_description
1 polymer ?
#
loop_
_entity_poly.entity_id
_entity_poly.type
_entity_poly.pdbx_seq_one_letter_code
_entity_poly.pdbx_strand_id
1 'polypeptide(L)'
;NIRVQTYWQLGERIVREELNNQDRADYGKYLVDNLAVDLGVKRQRLYEFVQFYRAHPIVRSLSGQLSWTHYRRLLAIEVLIMIVPGYSLLQASSNDLHNKQYQKNKTQRRHRHRRCR
;
A
#
# COMPACT_ATOMS: atom_id res chain seq x y z
N ASN A 1 -12.24 -8.07 11.98
CA ASN A 1 -11.16 -7.71 12.91
C ASN A 1 -10.86 -6.21 12.77
N ILE A 2 -11.31 -5.38 13.71
CA ILE A 2 -11.22 -3.91 13.59
C ILE A 2 -9.77 -3.41 13.51
N ARG A 3 -8.84 -4.01 14.27
CA ARG A 3 -7.43 -3.59 14.27
C ARG A 3 -6.74 -3.79 12.93
N VAL A 4 -7.00 -4.93 12.28
CA VAL A 4 -6.43 -5.25 10.97
C VAL A 4 -6.90 -4.27 9.91
N GLN A 5 -8.19 -3.90 9.94
CA GLN A 5 -8.75 -2.90 9.03
C GLN A 5 -8.14 -1.52 9.27
N THR A 6 -7.98 -1.10 10.54
CA THR A 6 -7.33 0.18 10.85
C THR A 6 -5.89 0.22 10.35
N TYR A 7 -5.10 -0.83 10.54
CA TYR A 7 -3.72 -0.88 10.05
C TYR A 7 -3.66 -0.85 8.53
N TRP A 8 -4.58 -1.54 7.85
CA TRP A 8 -4.70 -1.48 6.41
C TRP A 8 -5.01 -0.05 5.91
N GLN A 9 -5.99 0.61 6.53
CA GLN A 9 -6.38 1.98 6.18
C GLN A 9 -5.26 3.00 6.44
N LEU A 10 -4.47 2.82 7.52
CA LEU A 10 -3.30 3.64 7.78
C LEU A 10 -2.25 3.46 6.69
N GLY A 11 -1.94 2.21 6.31
CA GLY A 11 -1.02 1.92 5.22
C GLY A 11 -1.47 2.50 3.88
N GLU A 12 -2.76 2.35 3.54
CA GLU A 12 -3.37 2.93 2.35
C GLU A 12 -3.19 4.45 2.32
N ARG A 13 -3.51 5.12 3.44
CA ARG A 13 -3.43 6.57 3.53
C ARG A 13 -2.00 7.07 3.33
N ILE A 14 -1.03 6.44 3.98
CA ILE A 14 0.39 6.80 3.84
C ILE A 14 0.83 6.63 2.39
N VAL A 15 0.57 5.48 1.76
CA VAL A 15 0.95 5.22 0.37
C VAL A 15 0.26 6.18 -0.60
N ARG A 16 -1.02 6.51 -0.37
CA ARG A 16 -1.75 7.48 -1.19
C ARG A 16 -1.15 8.89 -1.09
N GLU A 17 -0.76 9.31 0.10
CA GLU A 17 -0.13 10.62 0.32
C GLU A 17 1.31 10.68 -0.22
N GLU A 18 2.07 9.57 -0.16
CA GLU A 18 3.35 9.41 -0.85
C GLU A 18 3.18 9.54 -2.37
N LEU A 19 2.20 8.84 -2.95
CA LEU A 19 1.93 8.88 -4.40
C LEU A 19 1.45 10.24 -4.91
N ASN A 20 0.76 11.02 -4.07
CA ASN A 20 0.35 12.38 -4.44
C ASN A 20 1.50 13.38 -4.38
N ASN A 21 2.54 13.10 -3.59
CA ASN A 21 3.71 13.96 -3.42
C ASN A 21 4.97 13.34 -4.07
N GLN A 22 4.81 12.70 -5.23
CA GLN A 22 5.87 11.99 -5.97
C GLN A 22 7.09 12.86 -6.31
N ASP A 23 6.95 14.18 -6.34
CA ASP A 23 8.04 15.12 -6.62
C ASP A 23 9.03 15.28 -5.45
N ARG A 24 8.71 14.73 -4.26
CA ARG A 24 9.56 14.86 -3.06
C ARG A 24 9.72 13.52 -2.34
N ALA A 25 10.81 12.82 -2.63
CA ALA A 25 11.18 11.57 -1.95
C ALA A 25 11.24 11.71 -0.41
N ASP A 26 11.60 12.89 0.09
CA ASP A 26 11.68 13.17 1.53
C ASP A 26 10.32 13.33 2.22
N TYR A 27 9.24 13.55 1.46
CA TYR A 27 7.92 13.80 2.02
C TYR A 27 7.35 12.57 2.74
N GLY A 28 7.60 11.36 2.20
CA GLY A 28 7.15 10.12 2.85
C GLY A 28 7.77 9.93 4.24
N LYS A 29 9.05 10.28 4.38
CA LYS A 29 9.75 10.19 5.66
C LYS A 29 9.16 11.18 6.69
N TYR A 30 8.94 12.43 6.27
CA TYR A 30 8.31 13.43 7.12
C TYR A 30 6.88 13.05 7.54
N LEU A 31 6.10 12.48 6.63
CA LEU A 31 4.74 12.00 6.91
C LEU A 31 4.74 10.89 7.96
N VAL A 32 5.63 9.90 7.81
CA VAL A 32 5.78 8.80 8.78
C VAL A 32 6.26 9.32 10.13
N ASP A 33 7.20 10.28 10.13
CA ASP A 33 7.72 10.89 11.37
C ASP A 33 6.61 11.66 12.12
N ASN A 34 5.77 12.43 11.42
CA ASN A 34 4.62 13.12 12.02
C ASN A 34 3.56 12.15 12.55
N LEU A 35 3.16 11.15 11.74
CA LEU A 35 2.17 10.15 12.17
C LEU A 35 2.67 9.37 13.40
N ALA A 36 3.97 9.14 13.52
CA ALA A 36 4.55 8.47 14.67
C ALA A 36 4.36 9.27 15.96
N VAL A 37 4.51 10.59 15.88
CA VAL A 37 4.27 11.52 16.99
C VAL A 37 2.78 11.60 17.32
N ASP A 38 1.92 11.85 16.33
CA ASP A 38 0.49 12.08 16.53
C ASP A 38 -0.22 10.85 17.12
N LEU A 39 0.14 9.66 16.66
CA LEU A 39 -0.46 8.40 17.12
C LEU A 39 0.31 7.77 18.29
N GLY A 40 1.45 8.34 18.71
CA GLY A 40 2.32 7.77 19.73
C GLY A 40 2.86 6.38 19.37
N VAL A 41 3.07 6.10 18.08
CA VAL A 41 3.53 4.80 17.58
C VAL A 41 4.97 4.87 17.07
N LYS A 42 5.71 3.77 17.22
CA LYS A 42 7.06 3.67 16.65
C LYS A 42 6.98 3.74 15.12
N ARG A 43 7.90 4.49 14.51
CA ARG A 43 8.06 4.62 13.05
C ARG A 43 8.09 3.26 12.33
N GLN A 44 8.79 2.27 12.92
CA GLN A 44 8.84 0.91 12.40
C GLN A 44 7.46 0.28 12.21
N ARG A 45 6.49 0.53 13.12
CA ARG A 45 5.12 0.03 12.96
C ARG A 45 4.39 0.67 11.78
N LEU A 46 4.64 1.95 11.50
CA LEU A 46 4.05 2.62 10.35
C LEU A 46 4.58 2.02 9.04
N TYR A 47 5.88 1.72 8.98
CA TYR A 47 6.45 0.98 7.86
C TYR A 47 5.87 -0.43 7.72
N GLU A 48 5.58 -1.14 8.82
CA GLU A 48 4.86 -2.42 8.78
C GLU A 48 3.46 -2.26 8.16
N PHE A 49 2.74 -1.17 8.47
CA PHE A 49 1.41 -0.91 7.88
C PHE A 49 1.50 -0.58 6.39
N VAL A 50 2.52 0.17 5.97
CA VAL A 50 2.79 0.45 4.56
C VAL A 50 3.11 -0.84 3.80
N GLN A 51 3.99 -1.69 4.35
CA GLN A 51 4.30 -3.00 3.75
C GLN A 51 3.07 -3.89 3.68
N PHE A 52 2.25 -3.90 4.74
CA PHE A 52 1.00 -4.64 4.79
C PHE A 52 0.02 -4.22 3.69
N TYR A 53 -0.15 -2.92 3.46
CA TYR A 53 -0.99 -2.42 2.37
C TYR A 53 -0.43 -2.79 0.99
N ARG A 54 0.90 -2.70 0.81
CA ARG A 54 1.56 -3.06 -0.47
C ARG A 54 1.42 -4.56 -0.78
N ALA A 55 1.51 -5.42 0.22
CA ALA A 55 1.29 -6.86 0.10
C ALA A 55 -0.18 -7.22 -0.18
N HIS A 56 -1.11 -6.49 0.45
CA HIS A 56 -2.55 -6.76 0.35
C HIS A 56 -3.33 -5.49 -0.05
N PRO A 57 -3.26 -5.03 -1.30
CA PRO A 57 -3.92 -3.79 -1.73
C PRO A 57 -5.45 -3.90 -1.82
N ILE A 58 -6.03 -5.10 -1.70
CA ILE A 58 -7.47 -5.33 -1.80
C ILE A 58 -8.04 -5.65 -0.41
N VAL A 59 -8.87 -4.78 0.17
CA VAL A 59 -9.49 -5.00 1.51
C VAL A 59 -10.17 -6.35 1.63
N ARG A 60 -10.82 -6.83 0.56
CA ARG A 60 -11.56 -8.11 0.56
C ARG A 60 -10.64 -9.33 0.74
N SER A 61 -9.34 -9.21 0.46
CA SER A 61 -8.38 -10.31 0.72
C SER A 61 -8.07 -10.45 2.21
N LEU A 62 -8.49 -9.51 3.05
CA LEU A 62 -8.30 -9.58 4.49
C LEU A 62 -9.32 -10.55 5.10
N SER A 63 -8.85 -11.73 5.51
CA SER A 63 -9.67 -12.68 6.24
C SER A 63 -10.03 -12.15 7.63
N GLY A 64 -11.31 -12.23 7.97
CA GLY A 64 -11.83 -11.85 9.29
C GLY A 64 -11.37 -12.78 10.42
N GLN A 65 -10.90 -13.98 10.09
CA GLN A 65 -10.40 -14.98 11.03
C GLN A 65 -8.93 -14.75 11.41
N LEU A 66 -8.19 -13.98 10.60
CA LEU A 66 -6.77 -13.71 10.86
C LEU A 66 -6.59 -12.49 11.75
N SER A 67 -5.76 -12.66 12.78
CA SER A 67 -5.29 -11.56 13.63
C SER A 67 -4.04 -10.90 13.05
N TRP A 68 -3.71 -9.68 13.53
CA TRP A 68 -2.50 -8.97 13.12
C TRP A 68 -1.22 -9.80 13.28
N THR A 69 -1.12 -10.65 14.30
CA THR A 69 0.05 -11.52 14.50
C THR A 69 0.22 -12.54 13.38
N HIS A 70 -0.88 -13.04 12.80
CA HIS A 70 -0.83 -13.90 11.62
C HIS A 70 -0.30 -13.13 10.41
N TYR A 71 -0.82 -11.92 10.17
CA TYR A 71 -0.34 -11.08 9.07
C TYR A 71 1.13 -10.70 9.23
N ARG A 72 1.63 -10.42 10.44
CA ARG A 72 3.07 -10.21 10.64
C ARG A 72 3.91 -11.42 10.24
N ARG A 73 3.45 -12.64 10.53
CA ARG A 73 4.16 -13.86 10.11
C ARG A 73 4.13 -14.01 8.58
N LEU A 74 2.99 -13.72 7.95
CA LEU A 74 2.86 -13.73 6.49
C LEU A 74 3.78 -12.70 5.85
N LEU A 75 3.81 -11.46 6.35
CA LEU A 75 4.70 -10.41 5.86
C LEU A 75 6.17 -10.80 6.02
N ALA A 76 6.56 -11.44 7.12
CA ALA A 76 7.92 -11.92 7.31
C ALA A 76 8.31 -12.98 6.26
N ILE A 77 7.38 -13.85 5.87
CA ILE A 77 7.59 -14.86 4.83
C ILE A 77 7.65 -14.19 3.44
N GLU A 78 6.75 -13.24 3.14
CA GLU A 78 6.76 -12.54 1.86
C GLU A 78 8.05 -11.72 1.65
N VAL A 79 8.52 -11.02 2.69
CA VAL A 79 9.81 -10.32 2.66
C VAL A 79 10.95 -11.31 2.42
N LEU A 80 10.91 -12.49 3.03
CA LEU A 80 11.92 -13.53 2.80
C LEU A 80 11.93 -14.03 1.35
N ILE A 81 10.75 -14.17 0.72
CA ILE A 81 10.62 -14.60 -0.69
C ILE A 81 11.13 -13.52 -1.64
N MET A 82 10.97 -12.23 -1.32
CA MET A 82 11.46 -11.12 -2.16
C MET A 82 13.00 -11.00 -2.20
N ILE A 83 13.73 -11.59 -1.25
CA ILE A 83 15.21 -11.59 -1.25
C ILE A 83 15.75 -12.66 -2.22
N VAL A 84 14.92 -13.61 -2.68
CA VAL A 84 15.30 -14.63 -3.65
C VAL A 84 15.27 -14.02 -5.06
N PRO A 85 16.43 -13.83 -5.73
CA PRO A 85 16.53 -13.06 -6.99
C PRO A 85 15.84 -13.70 -8.22
N GLY A 86 15.03 -14.76 -8.05
CA GLY A 86 14.33 -15.48 -9.13
C GLY A 86 12.80 -15.36 -9.16
N TYR A 87 12.15 -14.79 -8.13
CA TYR A 87 10.68 -14.80 -8.03
C TYR A 87 9.99 -13.63 -8.78
N SER A 88 10.71 -12.53 -9.02
CA SER A 88 10.19 -11.29 -9.60
C SER A 88 9.78 -11.39 -11.07
N LEU A 89 10.42 -12.27 -11.86
CA LEU A 89 10.14 -12.42 -13.29
C LEU A 89 8.75 -13.02 -13.58
N LEU A 90 8.19 -13.79 -12.65
CA LEU A 90 6.86 -14.41 -12.82
C LEU A 90 5.70 -13.48 -12.42
N GLN A 91 5.93 -12.53 -11.49
CA GLN A 91 4.88 -11.63 -11.02
C GLN A 91 4.73 -10.35 -11.86
N ALA A 92 5.78 -9.92 -12.57
CA ALA A 92 5.75 -8.76 -13.46
C ALA A 92 4.63 -8.88 -14.53
N SER A 93 4.41 -10.09 -15.05
CA SER A 93 3.38 -10.33 -16.08
C SER A 93 1.93 -10.17 -15.58
N SER A 94 1.68 -10.31 -14.27
CA SER A 94 0.31 -10.22 -13.69
C SER A 94 -0.04 -8.82 -13.17
N ASN A 95 0.95 -8.07 -12.65
CA ASN A 95 0.72 -6.73 -12.10
C ASN A 95 0.63 -5.64 -13.18
N ASP A 96 1.23 -5.86 -14.36
CA ASP A 96 1.18 -4.91 -15.49
C ASP A 96 -0.22 -4.73 -16.08
N LEU A 97 -1.07 -5.76 -16.05
CA LEU A 97 -2.46 -5.66 -16.52
C LEU A 97 -3.31 -4.77 -15.59
N HIS A 98 -3.10 -4.88 -14.27
CA HIS A 98 -3.91 -4.14 -13.29
C HIS A 98 -3.58 -2.63 -13.26
N ASN A 99 -2.29 -2.28 -13.36
CA ASN A 99 -1.86 -0.88 -13.34
C ASN A 99 -2.15 -0.16 -14.68
N LYS A 100 -2.08 -0.86 -15.82
CA LYS A 100 -2.51 -0.32 -17.12
C LYS A 100 -4.01 0.00 -17.15
N GLN A 101 -4.85 -0.82 -16.51
CA GLN A 101 -6.30 -0.57 -16.38
C GLN A 101 -6.56 0.69 -15.52
N TYR A 102 -5.85 0.84 -14.40
CA TYR A 102 -5.98 1.98 -13.50
C TYR A 102 -5.60 3.30 -14.17
N GLN A 103 -4.49 3.34 -14.92
CA GLN A 103 -4.07 4.54 -15.64
C GLN A 103 -4.97 4.90 -16.83
N LYS A 104 -5.51 3.90 -17.57
CA LYS A 104 -6.53 4.11 -18.62
C LYS A 104 -7.82 4.71 -18.06
N ASN A 105 -8.30 4.22 -16.92
CA ASN A 105 -9.52 4.72 -16.28
C ASN A 105 -9.35 6.15 -15.73
N LYS A 106 -8.16 6.52 -15.26
CA LYS A 106 -7.84 7.86 -14.75
C LYS A 106 -7.75 8.91 -15.86
N THR A 107 -7.27 8.53 -17.06
CA THR A 107 -7.23 9.40 -18.25
C THR A 107 -8.61 9.57 -18.90
N GLN A 108 -9.44 8.53 -18.97
CA GLN A 108 -10.81 8.63 -19.53
C GLN A 108 -11.76 9.52 -18.72
N ARG A 109 -11.60 9.59 -17.39
CA ARG A 109 -12.41 10.50 -16.55
C ARG A 109 -12.07 11.98 -16.73
N ARG A 110 -10.82 12.32 -17.06
CA ARG A 110 -10.40 13.71 -17.35
C ARG A 110 -10.94 14.23 -18.69
N HIS A 111 -11.18 13.36 -19.66
CA HIS A 111 -11.74 13.76 -20.97
C HIS A 111 -13.26 13.98 -20.96
N ARG A 112 -14.03 13.30 -20.09
CA ARG A 112 -15.48 13.54 -19.98
C ARG A 112 -15.84 14.86 -19.31
N HIS A 113 -15.01 15.38 -18.41
CA HIS A 113 -15.28 16.64 -17.71
C HIS A 113 -14.91 17.90 -18.53
N ARG A 114 -14.12 17.76 -19.61
CA ARG A 114 -13.80 18.87 -20.53
C ARG A 114 -14.79 19.01 -21.71
N ARG A 115 -15.81 18.14 -21.81
CA ARG A 115 -16.86 18.21 -22.85
C ARG A 115 -18.23 18.72 -22.34
N CYS A 116 -18.31 19.12 -21.07
CA CYS A 116 -19.50 19.76 -20.47
C CYS A 116 -19.29 21.25 -20.14
N ARG A 117 -18.31 21.90 -20.78
CA ARG A 117 -18.18 23.36 -20.83
C ARG A 117 -18.16 23.80 -22.27
#